data_AF-A0A3B5KLQ4-F1
#
_entry.id   AF-A0A3B5KLQ4-F1
#
_cell.length_a   1.000
_cell.length_b   1.000
_cell.length_c   1.000
_cell.angle_alpha   90.00
_cell.angle_beta   90.00
_cell.angle_gamma   90.00
#
_symmetry.space_group_name_H-M   'P 1'
#
loop_
_entity.id
_entity.type
_entity.pdbx_description
1 polymer ?
#
loop_
_entity_poly.entity_id
_entity_poly.type
_entity_poly.pdbx_seq_one_letter_code
_entity_poly.pdbx_strand_id
1 'polypeptide(L)'
;MSRIDKMSILGVRSFGIEDKDIQVISFFSPLTVLVGPNGAGKTTIIECLRYATSGELPPGSKGGAFVHDPKDAHETDVRAQIRLLFSDVNGEKVTIQRSMSCTQKAKNYSFKSLEQVITRIKDGEKVSLSSKCGDMDREMISSLGVSKPVLNHVIFCHQEESNWPLSEGKALKEKFDAIFAATKYIKALETMRQLRHKQTQTVKECQVELRYLKQNKEKAQQIRETVATKEAQLMASRDSVQQIEDRITPLENQLTDIDTKLGKVMKLDNDIKALESRKKQMEQDNKELEETMEQVFQGSDEQLQDVYQNHQRTVKQKERRLADNQKELEKAGRECQRLNRVKADLLVEQGRLRLEADRHMDNIMTRDTQVRSLSSYLGLEGYDRPPFSDLQLDSFHRHVTERLEQEKETVSQVMAELQEKEQRKQQSIDDMRDKKTGLERTVELKRDLQGKKQQELRDIRAQLQRLEGSSSRLQELESELAKVERELHSTIQSSNVEELKNEVGELQREKTDLDHSQRRLDKEMEMLNTHTTARTQMDMLNREKVSKQRGEFPEKELTSGFNLDNFELPLPGIL
;
A
#
# COMPACT_ATOMS: atom_id res chain seq x y z
N MET A 1 -40.95 18.58 19.69
CA MET A 1 -41.33 18.67 18.26
C MET A 1 -40.49 19.78 17.66
N SER A 2 -39.76 19.48 16.58
CA SER A 2 -38.93 20.48 15.92
C SER A 2 -39.79 21.54 15.23
N ARG A 3 -39.36 22.80 15.24
CA ARG A 3 -40.06 23.91 14.58
C ARG A 3 -39.09 25.00 14.15
N ILE A 4 -39.37 25.65 13.02
CA ILE A 4 -38.64 26.86 12.60
C ILE A 4 -39.22 28.07 13.33
N ASP A 5 -38.36 28.98 13.79
CA ASP A 5 -38.78 30.14 14.58
C ASP A 5 -38.55 31.46 13.84
N LYS A 6 -37.32 31.68 13.33
CA LYS A 6 -36.95 32.93 12.66
C LYS A 6 -35.86 32.68 11.62
N MET A 7 -35.92 33.37 10.50
CA MET A 7 -34.86 33.35 9.48
C MET A 7 -34.46 34.77 9.11
N SER A 8 -33.16 35.02 8.95
CA SER A 8 -32.66 36.24 8.32
C SER A 8 -32.02 35.91 6.97
N ILE A 9 -32.28 36.74 5.97
CA ILE A 9 -31.74 36.62 4.61
C ILE A 9 -30.99 37.91 4.27
N LEU A 10 -29.79 37.75 3.70
CA LEU A 10 -28.96 38.82 3.18
C LEU A 10 -28.27 38.35 1.88
N GLY A 11 -28.26 39.19 0.85
CA GLY A 11 -27.52 38.97 -0.40
C GLY A 11 -27.99 37.78 -1.25
N VAL A 12 -29.24 37.34 -1.10
CA VAL A 12 -29.82 36.22 -1.87
C VAL A 12 -30.81 36.76 -2.90
N ARG A 13 -30.61 36.48 -4.20
CA ARG A 13 -31.44 37.01 -5.31
C ARG A 13 -31.81 38.49 -5.11
N SER A 14 -33.09 38.83 -4.97
CA SER A 14 -33.58 40.21 -4.81
C SER A 14 -33.35 40.82 -3.43
N PHE A 15 -32.88 40.05 -2.44
CA PHE A 15 -32.50 40.59 -1.14
C PHE A 15 -31.16 41.32 -1.27
N GLY A 16 -31.10 42.57 -0.81
CA GLY A 16 -29.92 43.44 -0.92
C GLY A 16 -28.72 42.91 -0.15
N ILE A 17 -27.56 43.54 -0.36
CA ILE A 17 -26.25 43.05 0.10
C ILE A 17 -25.70 43.82 1.31
N GLU A 18 -26.30 44.97 1.65
CA GLU A 18 -25.86 45.79 2.77
C GLU A 18 -26.53 45.34 4.09
N ASP A 19 -25.90 45.61 5.24
CA ASP A 19 -26.45 45.24 6.55
C ASP A 19 -27.83 45.86 6.83
N LYS A 20 -28.12 47.03 6.26
CA LYS A 20 -29.44 47.67 6.34
C LYS A 20 -30.52 46.90 5.58
N ASP A 21 -30.13 46.04 4.62
CA ASP A 21 -31.03 45.27 3.78
C ASP A 21 -31.38 43.91 4.38
N ILE A 22 -30.81 43.54 5.53
CA ILE A 22 -31.11 42.26 6.22
C ILE A 22 -32.61 42.14 6.46
N GLN A 23 -33.24 41.17 5.81
CA GLN A 23 -34.66 40.89 6.01
C GLN A 23 -34.82 39.75 7.02
N VAL A 24 -35.66 39.98 8.04
CA VAL A 24 -35.94 39.03 9.11
C VAL A 24 -37.39 38.57 9.04
N ILE A 25 -37.59 37.27 8.97
CA ILE A 25 -38.91 36.62 8.86
C ILE A 25 -39.12 35.79 10.12
N SER A 26 -40.24 35.99 10.81
CA SER A 26 -40.65 35.17 11.95
C SER A 26 -41.72 34.18 11.50
N PHE A 27 -41.56 32.91 11.87
CA PHE A 27 -42.48 31.83 11.53
C PHE A 27 -43.38 31.55 12.72
N PHE A 28 -44.69 31.52 12.46
CA PHE A 28 -45.73 31.34 13.45
C PHE A 28 -46.36 29.96 13.32
N SER A 29 -46.77 29.39 14.46
CA SER A 29 -47.54 28.15 14.54
C SER A 29 -49.02 28.47 14.77
N PRO A 30 -49.97 27.77 14.11
CA PRO A 30 -49.76 26.69 13.16
C PRO A 30 -49.54 27.16 11.71
N LEU A 31 -49.79 28.43 11.39
CA LEU A 31 -49.79 28.95 10.02
C LEU A 31 -49.00 30.26 9.91
N THR A 32 -48.16 30.34 8.87
CA THR A 32 -47.49 31.57 8.43
C THR A 32 -47.92 31.87 7.00
N VAL A 33 -48.46 33.07 6.76
CA VAL A 33 -48.91 33.48 5.42
C VAL A 33 -47.92 34.48 4.83
N LEU A 34 -47.36 34.17 3.66
CA LEU A 34 -46.46 35.04 2.91
C LEU A 34 -47.19 35.62 1.69
N VAL A 35 -47.51 36.91 1.73
CA VAL A 35 -48.19 37.63 0.63
C VAL A 35 -47.31 38.73 0.05
N GLY A 36 -47.52 39.05 -1.22
CA GLY A 36 -46.80 40.10 -1.93
C GLY A 36 -46.93 39.96 -3.44
N PRO A 37 -46.55 40.97 -4.23
CA PRO A 37 -46.61 40.91 -5.69
C PRO A 37 -45.68 39.84 -6.27
N ASN A 38 -45.84 39.51 -7.55
CA ASN A 38 -44.91 38.63 -8.26
C ASN A 38 -43.52 39.28 -8.31
N GLY A 39 -42.47 38.48 -8.12
CA GLY A 39 -41.10 38.99 -8.00
C GLY A 39 -40.72 39.54 -6.61
N ALA A 40 -41.64 39.61 -5.65
CA ALA A 40 -41.34 40.10 -4.28
C ALA A 40 -40.45 39.17 -3.43
N GLY A 41 -39.88 38.11 -4.00
CA GLY A 41 -39.00 37.17 -3.27
C GLY A 41 -39.70 36.09 -2.45
N LYS A 42 -41.02 35.90 -2.57
CA LYS A 42 -41.78 34.85 -1.84
C LYS A 42 -41.18 33.45 -2.06
N THR A 43 -40.93 33.07 -3.31
CA THR A 43 -40.30 31.77 -3.65
C THR A 43 -38.87 31.70 -3.11
N THR A 44 -38.12 32.81 -3.17
CA THR A 44 -36.77 32.92 -2.61
C THR A 44 -36.72 32.63 -1.11
N ILE A 45 -37.75 33.01 -0.34
CA ILE A 45 -37.84 32.69 1.09
C ILE A 45 -37.87 31.17 1.31
N ILE A 46 -38.66 30.44 0.50
CA ILE A 46 -38.76 28.98 0.57
C ILE A 46 -37.48 28.31 0.10
N GLU A 47 -36.85 28.84 -0.95
CA GLU A 47 -35.51 28.42 -1.39
C GLU A 47 -34.45 28.61 -0.30
N CYS A 48 -34.52 29.70 0.47
CA CYS A 48 -33.62 29.95 1.60
C CYS A 48 -33.82 28.91 2.72
N LEU A 49 -35.07 28.55 3.03
CA LEU A 49 -35.38 27.49 3.98
C LEU A 49 -34.86 26.12 3.51
N ARG A 50 -35.05 25.81 2.22
CA ARG A 50 -34.49 24.60 1.59
C ARG A 50 -32.98 24.57 1.73
N TYR A 51 -32.29 25.64 1.31
CA TYR A 51 -30.82 25.71 1.36
C TYR A 51 -30.30 25.67 2.81
N ALA A 52 -30.93 26.39 3.75
CA ALA A 52 -30.55 26.38 5.15
C ALA A 52 -30.64 24.98 5.76
N THR A 53 -31.70 24.23 5.45
CA THR A 53 -31.95 22.92 6.06
C THR A 53 -31.25 21.75 5.37
N SER A 54 -31.02 21.81 4.05
CA SER A 54 -30.49 20.69 3.28
C SER A 54 -29.19 20.94 2.51
N GLY A 55 -28.77 22.21 2.43
CA GLY A 55 -27.61 22.63 1.63
C GLY A 55 -27.84 22.58 0.10
N GLU A 56 -29.04 22.22 -0.37
CA GLU A 56 -29.33 22.15 -1.80
C GLU A 56 -29.70 23.53 -2.38
N LEU A 57 -29.05 23.88 -3.49
CA LEU A 57 -29.39 25.05 -4.26
C LEU A 57 -30.70 24.83 -5.04
N PRO A 58 -31.47 25.90 -5.33
CA PRO A 58 -32.64 25.80 -6.18
C PRO A 58 -32.30 25.29 -7.60
N PRO A 59 -33.25 24.63 -8.30
CA PRO A 59 -33.06 24.24 -9.69
C PRO A 59 -32.71 25.47 -10.56
N GLY A 60 -31.93 25.25 -11.62
CA GLY A 60 -31.47 26.33 -12.49
C GLY A 60 -30.44 27.30 -11.86
N SER A 61 -30.12 27.18 -10.58
CA SER A 61 -29.22 28.12 -9.88
C SER A 61 -27.75 27.69 -9.86
N LYS A 62 -27.39 26.65 -10.63
CA LYS A 62 -26.00 26.20 -10.81
C LYS A 62 -25.21 27.30 -11.52
N GLY A 63 -24.26 27.91 -10.82
CA GLY A 63 -23.40 28.96 -11.37
C GLY A 63 -23.45 30.30 -10.64
N GLY A 64 -24.27 30.46 -9.58
CA GLY A 64 -24.25 31.64 -8.72
C GLY A 64 -25.52 32.49 -8.71
N ALA A 65 -26.52 32.14 -9.52
CA ALA A 65 -27.80 32.87 -9.64
C ALA A 65 -28.67 32.88 -8.36
N PHE A 66 -28.28 32.13 -7.32
CA PHE A 66 -28.93 32.18 -6.02
C PHE A 66 -28.44 33.36 -5.16
N VAL A 67 -27.18 33.77 -5.34
CA VAL A 67 -26.62 34.97 -4.71
C VAL A 67 -27.05 36.19 -5.52
N HIS A 68 -27.25 37.33 -4.86
CA HIS A 68 -27.53 38.61 -5.52
C HIS A 68 -26.47 38.89 -6.60
N ASP A 69 -26.89 39.33 -7.79
CA ASP A 69 -25.98 39.42 -8.93
C ASP A 69 -24.89 40.47 -8.65
N PRO A 70 -23.60 40.11 -8.72
CA PRO A 70 -22.50 41.07 -8.63
C PRO A 70 -22.62 42.28 -9.55
N LYS A 71 -23.21 42.13 -10.75
CA LYS A 71 -23.45 43.25 -11.66
C LYS A 71 -24.47 44.25 -11.14
N ASP A 72 -25.56 43.75 -10.57
CA ASP A 72 -26.65 44.56 -10.01
C ASP A 72 -26.18 45.27 -8.72
N ALA A 73 -25.32 44.59 -7.94
CA ALA A 73 -24.64 45.14 -6.78
C ALA A 73 -23.52 46.14 -7.11
N HIS A 74 -23.08 46.21 -8.38
CA HIS A 74 -21.86 46.93 -8.79
C HIS A 74 -20.58 46.49 -8.04
N GLU A 75 -20.52 45.21 -7.66
CA GLU A 75 -19.39 44.61 -6.95
C GLU A 75 -18.78 43.43 -7.75
N THR A 76 -17.54 43.06 -7.43
CA THR A 76 -16.89 41.89 -8.05
C THR A 76 -17.08 40.58 -7.28
N ASP A 77 -17.36 40.67 -5.97
CA ASP A 77 -17.59 39.53 -5.09
C ASP A 77 -18.73 39.84 -4.13
N VAL A 78 -19.89 39.25 -4.38
CA VAL A 78 -21.07 39.42 -3.51
C VAL A 78 -21.16 38.26 -2.53
N ARG A 79 -21.41 38.58 -1.26
CA ARG A 79 -21.65 37.58 -0.21
C ARG A 79 -23.13 37.51 0.13
N ALA A 80 -23.60 36.30 0.38
CA ALA A 80 -24.93 36.03 0.88
C ALA A 80 -24.86 35.25 2.18
N GLN A 81 -25.85 35.48 3.03
CA GLN A 81 -25.96 34.81 4.31
C GLN A 81 -27.42 34.51 4.62
N ILE A 82 -27.66 33.27 5.04
CA ILE A 82 -28.95 32.82 5.57
C ILE A 82 -28.72 32.35 7.00
N ARG A 83 -29.41 32.96 7.97
CA ARG A 83 -29.39 32.53 9.36
C ARG A 83 -30.76 31.96 9.70
N LEU A 84 -30.83 30.73 10.19
CA LEU A 84 -32.08 30.09 10.61
C LEU A 84 -32.00 29.73 12.09
N LEU A 85 -32.94 30.26 12.87
CA LEU A 85 -33.23 29.87 14.24
C LEU A 85 -34.40 28.88 14.24
N PHE A 86 -34.18 27.73 14.86
CA PHE A 86 -35.18 26.69 15.00
C PHE A 86 -35.04 26.01 16.37
N SER A 87 -36.09 25.30 16.77
CA SER A 87 -36.08 24.41 17.93
C SER A 87 -35.89 22.98 17.42
N ASP A 88 -34.94 22.25 17.98
CA ASP A 88 -34.62 20.87 17.58
C ASP A 88 -35.68 19.86 18.08
N VAL A 89 -35.44 18.56 17.83
CA VAL A 89 -36.32 17.48 18.31
C VAL A 89 -36.48 17.45 19.83
N ASN A 90 -35.45 17.87 20.57
CA ASN A 90 -35.41 17.93 22.03
C ASN A 90 -36.03 19.24 22.59
N GLY A 91 -36.32 20.20 21.72
CA GLY A 91 -36.86 21.52 22.09
C GLY A 91 -35.78 22.58 22.36
N GLU A 92 -34.50 22.27 22.14
CA GLU A 92 -33.40 23.20 22.31
C GLU A 92 -33.32 24.19 21.15
N LYS A 93 -32.97 25.45 21.44
CA LYS A 93 -32.80 26.49 20.43
C LYS A 93 -31.46 26.33 19.72
N VAL A 94 -31.51 26.14 18.40
CA VAL A 94 -30.35 26.02 17.53
C VAL A 94 -30.39 27.13 16.49
N THR A 95 -29.28 27.85 16.34
CA THR A 95 -29.10 28.80 15.25
C THR A 95 -28.07 28.25 14.28
N ILE A 96 -28.42 28.19 13.00
CA ILE A 96 -27.47 27.92 11.93
C ILE A 96 -27.25 29.16 11.08
N GLN A 97 -26.04 29.30 10.55
CA GLN A 97 -25.67 30.34 9.62
C GLN A 97 -24.99 29.69 8.42
N ARG A 98 -25.61 29.87 7.25
CA ARG A 98 -25.05 29.47 5.97
C ARG A 98 -24.59 30.67 5.17
N SER A 99 -23.28 30.78 5.00
CA SER A 99 -22.68 31.83 4.18
C SER A 99 -22.23 31.27 2.83
N MET A 100 -22.33 32.09 1.79
CA MET A 100 -21.92 31.78 0.43
C MET A 100 -21.47 33.05 -0.29
N SER A 101 -20.73 32.92 -1.37
CA SER A 101 -20.35 34.05 -2.22
C SER A 101 -20.47 33.71 -3.70
N CYS A 102 -20.68 34.75 -4.48
CA CYS A 102 -20.64 34.71 -5.93
C CYS A 102 -19.66 35.76 -6.43
N THR A 103 -18.57 35.28 -7.03
CA THR A 103 -17.54 36.15 -7.60
C THR A 103 -17.72 36.22 -9.12
N GLN A 104 -17.77 37.43 -9.67
CA GLN A 104 -17.75 37.65 -11.10
C GLN A 104 -16.33 37.44 -11.65
N LYS A 105 -16.17 36.50 -12.59
CA LYS A 105 -14.94 36.34 -13.38
C LYS A 105 -15.16 36.85 -14.80
N ALA A 106 -14.07 37.01 -15.55
CA ALA A 106 -14.07 37.61 -16.89
C ALA A 106 -15.10 37.06 -17.89
N LYS A 107 -15.49 35.77 -17.79
CA LYS A 107 -16.46 35.14 -18.71
C LYS A 107 -17.61 34.42 -18.01
N ASN A 108 -17.61 34.35 -16.68
CA ASN A 108 -18.48 33.44 -15.93
C ASN A 108 -18.52 33.78 -14.44
N TYR A 109 -19.59 33.37 -13.77
CA TYR A 109 -19.75 33.51 -12.33
C TYR A 109 -19.17 32.30 -11.60
N SER A 110 -18.68 32.52 -10.38
CA SER A 110 -18.08 31.50 -9.52
C SER A 110 -18.79 31.48 -8.18
N PHE A 111 -19.68 30.50 -7.98
CA PHE A 111 -20.31 30.25 -6.68
C PHE A 111 -19.37 29.51 -5.73
N LYS A 112 -19.34 29.92 -4.46
CA LYS A 112 -18.64 29.22 -3.38
C LYS A 112 -19.51 29.19 -2.12
N SER A 113 -19.69 28.01 -1.53
CA SER A 113 -20.14 27.91 -0.13
C SER A 113 -18.98 28.30 0.79
N LEU A 114 -19.25 29.21 1.73
CA LEU A 114 -18.27 29.65 2.72
C LEU A 114 -18.39 28.82 4.00
N GLU A 115 -17.68 29.22 5.05
CA GLU A 115 -17.77 28.63 6.37
C GLU A 115 -19.22 28.67 6.90
N GLN A 116 -19.65 27.57 7.50
CA GLN A 116 -21.00 27.40 8.04
C GLN A 116 -20.88 27.32 9.57
N VAL A 117 -21.74 28.02 10.30
CA VAL A 117 -21.67 28.10 11.76
C VAL A 117 -22.95 27.56 12.37
N ILE A 118 -22.81 26.68 13.37
CA ILE A 118 -23.93 26.24 14.22
C ILE A 118 -23.70 26.76 15.63
N THR A 119 -24.72 27.39 16.20
CA THR A 119 -24.71 27.93 17.56
C THR A 119 -25.80 27.25 18.37
N ARG A 120 -25.42 26.74 19.54
CA ARG A 120 -26.32 26.12 20.52
C ARG A 120 -26.22 26.86 21.85
N ILE A 121 -27.28 26.82 22.63
CA ILE A 121 -27.26 27.29 24.01
C ILE A 121 -27.01 26.07 24.90
N LYS A 122 -25.85 26.02 25.56
CA LYS A 122 -25.49 24.98 26.55
C LYS A 122 -25.21 25.68 27.87
N ASP A 123 -25.86 25.23 28.94
CA ASP A 123 -25.66 25.76 30.30
C ASP A 123 -25.82 27.29 30.41
N GLY A 124 -26.69 27.88 29.57
CA GLY A 124 -26.92 29.33 29.51
C GLY A 124 -25.94 30.11 28.62
N GLU A 125 -24.86 29.47 28.14
CA GLU A 125 -23.87 30.09 27.25
C GLU A 125 -24.07 29.69 25.77
N LYS A 126 -23.75 30.63 24.87
CA LYS A 126 -23.82 30.39 23.42
C LYS A 126 -22.52 29.75 22.93
N VAL A 127 -22.57 28.46 22.64
CA VAL A 127 -21.45 27.72 22.04
C VAL A 127 -21.61 27.72 20.52
N SER A 128 -20.66 28.35 19.81
CA SER A 128 -20.63 28.38 18.34
C SER A 128 -19.54 27.47 17.81
N LEU A 129 -19.91 26.57 16.89
CA LEU A 129 -19.01 25.63 16.23
C LEU A 129 -19.00 25.91 14.73
N SER A 130 -17.80 26.08 14.17
CA SER A 130 -17.61 26.06 12.73
C SER A 130 -17.70 24.63 12.22
N SER A 131 -18.46 24.41 11.15
CA SER A 131 -18.70 23.09 10.58
C SER A 131 -18.48 23.09 9.07
N LYS A 132 -17.91 21.99 8.56
CA LYS A 132 -17.90 21.74 7.11
C LYS A 132 -19.34 21.54 6.62
N CYS A 133 -19.61 21.88 5.36
CA CYS A 133 -20.97 21.84 4.79
C CYS A 133 -21.65 20.47 4.94
N GLY A 134 -20.92 19.37 4.70
CA GLY A 134 -21.47 18.00 4.82
C GLY A 134 -21.74 17.54 6.25
N ASP A 135 -21.07 18.14 7.23
CA ASP A 135 -21.30 17.87 8.64
C ASP A 135 -22.49 18.69 9.16
N MET A 136 -22.66 19.93 8.65
CA MET A 136 -23.85 20.77 8.90
C MET A 136 -25.13 20.10 8.36
N ASP A 137 -25.11 19.56 7.14
CA ASP A 137 -26.27 18.86 6.57
C ASP A 137 -26.69 17.65 7.41
N ARG A 138 -25.71 16.89 7.94
CA ARG A 138 -25.98 15.75 8.82
C ARG A 138 -26.55 16.21 10.17
N GLU A 139 -26.00 17.27 10.73
CA GLU A 139 -26.48 17.85 11.97
C GLU A 139 -27.91 18.38 11.84
N MET A 140 -28.26 18.99 10.69
CA MET A 140 -29.61 19.47 10.41
C MET A 140 -30.62 18.34 10.31
N ILE A 141 -30.29 17.24 9.63
CA ILE A 141 -31.15 16.05 9.56
C ILE A 141 -31.42 15.49 10.95
N SER A 142 -30.38 15.41 11.80
CA SER A 142 -30.48 14.93 13.18
C SER A 142 -31.31 15.88 14.05
N SER A 143 -31.05 17.18 13.97
CA SER A 143 -31.69 18.21 14.81
C SER A 143 -33.16 18.43 14.44
N LEU A 144 -33.51 18.38 13.15
CA LEU A 144 -34.91 18.51 12.71
C LEU A 144 -35.68 17.19 12.79
N GLY A 145 -35.00 16.04 12.81
CA GLY A 145 -35.62 14.72 12.87
C GLY A 145 -36.25 14.27 11.54
N VAL A 146 -35.83 14.87 10.42
CA VAL A 146 -36.41 14.63 9.08
C VAL A 146 -35.30 14.40 8.07
N SER A 147 -35.48 13.40 7.19
CA SER A 147 -34.47 13.06 6.18
C SER A 147 -34.31 14.15 5.12
N LYS A 148 -33.10 14.26 4.53
CA LYS A 148 -32.80 15.22 3.45
C LYS A 148 -33.79 15.13 2.27
N PRO A 149 -34.15 13.93 1.75
CA PRO A 149 -35.15 13.83 0.69
C PRO A 149 -36.53 14.34 1.09
N VAL A 150 -36.96 14.16 2.35
CA VAL A 150 -38.24 14.70 2.83
C VAL A 150 -38.18 16.23 2.95
N LEU A 151 -37.08 16.79 3.45
CA LEU A 151 -36.88 18.25 3.45
C LEU A 151 -36.94 18.85 2.04
N ASN A 152 -36.36 18.18 1.04
CA ASN A 152 -36.23 18.72 -0.32
C ASN A 152 -37.42 18.44 -1.25
N HIS A 153 -38.08 17.29 -1.13
CA HIS A 153 -39.14 16.88 -2.04
C HIS A 153 -40.54 16.99 -1.43
N VAL A 154 -40.66 17.14 -0.11
CA VAL A 154 -41.96 17.19 0.59
C VAL A 154 -42.15 18.52 1.32
N ILE A 155 -41.24 18.90 2.22
CA ILE A 155 -41.42 20.07 3.10
C ILE A 155 -41.10 21.39 2.36
N PHE A 156 -39.88 21.53 1.84
CA PHE A 156 -39.43 22.71 1.09
C PHE A 156 -39.26 22.38 -0.40
N CYS A 157 -40.25 21.69 -0.97
CA CYS A 157 -40.27 21.38 -2.40
C CYS A 157 -40.27 22.68 -3.21
N HIS A 158 -39.37 22.74 -4.21
CA HIS A 158 -39.32 23.90 -5.08
C HIS A 158 -40.59 24.00 -5.93
N GLN A 159 -41.00 25.23 -6.25
CA GLN A 159 -42.22 25.51 -7.01
C GLN A 159 -42.21 24.80 -8.38
N GLU A 160 -41.10 24.87 -9.11
CA GLU A 160 -40.93 24.20 -10.42
C GLU A 160 -40.92 22.66 -10.32
N GLU A 161 -40.64 22.11 -9.14
CA GLU A 161 -40.60 20.66 -8.90
C GLU A 161 -41.85 20.12 -8.20
N SER A 162 -42.82 20.97 -7.85
CA SER A 162 -44.00 20.61 -7.05
C SER A 162 -44.86 19.49 -7.66
N ASN A 163 -44.88 19.39 -8.99
CA ASN A 163 -45.63 18.37 -9.72
C ASN A 163 -44.87 17.04 -9.85
N TRP A 164 -43.77 16.83 -9.13
CA TRP A 164 -43.01 15.58 -9.21
C TRP A 164 -43.82 14.30 -8.92
N PRO A 165 -44.91 14.28 -8.11
CA PRO A 165 -45.74 13.09 -7.96
C PRO A 165 -46.43 12.66 -9.26
N LEU A 166 -46.56 13.57 -10.23
CA LEU A 166 -47.14 13.33 -11.56
C LEU A 166 -46.05 13.06 -12.63
N SER A 167 -44.79 12.95 -12.23
CA SER A 167 -43.69 12.67 -13.15
C SER A 167 -43.72 11.23 -13.67
N GLU A 168 -42.99 10.98 -14.76
CA GLU A 168 -42.84 9.65 -15.35
C GLU A 168 -42.29 8.60 -14.36
N GLY A 169 -42.59 7.33 -14.60
CA GLY A 169 -42.39 6.25 -13.62
C GLY A 169 -40.96 6.12 -13.08
N LYS A 170 -39.94 6.47 -13.86
CA LYS A 170 -38.54 6.44 -13.40
C LYS A 170 -38.23 7.56 -12.41
N ALA A 171 -38.51 8.82 -12.76
CA ALA A 171 -38.25 9.98 -11.92
C ALA A 171 -39.09 9.92 -10.62
N LEU A 172 -40.34 9.45 -10.73
CA LEU A 172 -41.23 9.23 -9.60
C LEU A 172 -40.65 8.19 -8.63
N LYS A 173 -40.22 7.03 -9.16
CA LYS A 173 -39.62 5.96 -8.37
C LYS A 173 -38.34 6.42 -7.68
N GLU A 174 -37.48 7.18 -8.36
CA GLU A 174 -36.23 7.70 -7.76
C GLU A 174 -36.51 8.59 -6.54
N LYS A 175 -37.51 9.48 -6.61
CA LYS A 175 -37.91 10.31 -5.46
C LYS A 175 -38.54 9.48 -4.34
N PHE A 176 -39.37 8.48 -4.64
CA PHE A 176 -39.89 7.55 -3.63
C PHE A 176 -38.80 6.72 -2.95
N ASP A 177 -37.89 6.14 -3.73
CA ASP A 177 -36.78 5.35 -3.22
C ASP A 177 -35.83 6.19 -2.36
N ALA A 178 -35.68 7.49 -2.67
CA ALA A 178 -34.95 8.45 -1.85
C ALA A 178 -35.70 8.77 -0.54
N ILE A 179 -37.00 9.07 -0.60
CA ILE A 179 -37.84 9.38 0.57
C ILE A 179 -37.87 8.21 1.57
N PHE A 180 -38.10 7.00 1.08
CA PHE A 180 -38.18 5.79 1.91
C PHE A 180 -36.83 5.15 2.20
N ALA A 181 -35.73 5.73 1.70
CA ALA A 181 -34.37 5.19 1.80
C ALA A 181 -34.24 3.71 1.36
N ALA A 182 -35.14 3.24 0.49
CA ALA A 182 -35.20 1.84 0.03
C ALA A 182 -33.93 1.43 -0.74
N THR A 183 -33.22 2.40 -1.34
CA THR A 183 -31.96 2.17 -2.06
C THR A 183 -30.89 1.50 -1.22
N LYS A 184 -30.83 1.76 0.10
CA LYS A 184 -29.86 1.12 1.01
C LYS A 184 -30.15 -0.36 1.16
N TYR A 185 -31.42 -0.72 1.37
CA TYR A 185 -31.85 -2.11 1.49
C TYR A 185 -31.69 -2.87 0.17
N ILE A 186 -32.02 -2.24 -0.96
CA ILE A 186 -31.81 -2.82 -2.29
C ILE A 186 -30.33 -3.13 -2.53
N LYS A 187 -29.43 -2.18 -2.22
CA LYS A 187 -27.97 -2.40 -2.34
C LYS A 187 -27.48 -3.53 -1.42
N ALA A 188 -27.90 -3.55 -0.17
CA ALA A 188 -27.53 -4.63 0.76
C ALA A 188 -27.99 -6.00 0.24
N LEU A 189 -29.23 -6.09 -0.25
CA LEU A 189 -29.78 -7.30 -0.81
C LEU A 189 -29.02 -7.77 -2.06
N GLU A 190 -28.64 -6.83 -2.94
CA GLU A 190 -27.84 -7.13 -4.12
C GLU A 190 -26.44 -7.65 -3.74
N THR A 191 -25.78 -7.05 -2.75
CA THR A 191 -24.50 -7.57 -2.24
C THR A 191 -24.62 -8.98 -1.64
N MET A 192 -25.70 -9.26 -0.91
CA MET A 192 -25.97 -10.60 -0.38
C MET A 192 -26.22 -11.63 -1.50
N ARG A 193 -26.93 -11.24 -2.56
CA ARG A 193 -27.14 -12.11 -3.73
C ARG A 193 -25.83 -12.46 -4.43
N GLN A 194 -24.97 -11.48 -4.64
CA GLN A 194 -23.65 -11.68 -5.25
C GLN A 194 -22.77 -12.60 -4.39
N LEU A 195 -22.76 -12.41 -3.08
CA LEU A 195 -22.00 -13.25 -2.16
C LEU A 195 -22.51 -14.70 -2.15
N ARG A 196 -23.83 -14.89 -2.13
CA ARG A 196 -24.45 -16.22 -2.25
C ARG A 196 -24.07 -16.92 -3.55
N HIS A 197 -24.05 -16.18 -4.67
CA HIS A 197 -23.68 -16.75 -5.96
C HIS A 197 -22.23 -17.24 -5.98
N LYS A 198 -21.29 -16.41 -5.49
CA LYS A 198 -19.88 -16.78 -5.36
C LYS A 198 -19.68 -18.01 -4.48
N GLN A 199 -20.28 -18.03 -3.29
CA GLN A 199 -20.22 -19.18 -2.36
C GLN A 199 -20.78 -20.46 -3.00
N THR A 200 -21.90 -20.36 -3.72
CA THR A 200 -22.51 -21.52 -4.40
C THR A 200 -21.58 -22.09 -5.48
N GLN A 201 -20.87 -21.22 -6.20
CA GLN A 201 -19.88 -21.65 -7.19
C GLN A 201 -18.69 -22.37 -6.53
N THR A 202 -18.13 -21.81 -5.46
CA THR A 202 -17.04 -22.45 -4.70
C THR A 202 -17.46 -23.82 -4.17
N VAL A 203 -18.68 -23.95 -3.64
CA VAL A 203 -19.21 -25.25 -3.17
C VAL A 203 -19.25 -26.27 -4.31
N LYS A 204 -19.65 -25.87 -5.53
CA LYS A 204 -19.67 -26.77 -6.70
C LYS A 204 -18.26 -27.20 -7.09
N GLU A 205 -17.30 -26.28 -7.11
CA GLU A 205 -15.89 -26.56 -7.41
C GLU A 205 -15.31 -27.57 -6.39
N CYS A 206 -15.49 -27.32 -5.10
CA CYS A 206 -15.07 -28.25 -4.05
C CYS A 206 -15.76 -29.62 -4.14
N GLN A 207 -17.04 -29.68 -4.53
CA GLN A 207 -17.74 -30.95 -4.73
C GLN A 207 -17.15 -31.77 -5.88
N VAL A 208 -16.74 -31.12 -6.97
CA VAL A 208 -16.08 -31.78 -8.10
C VAL A 208 -14.71 -32.30 -7.67
N GLU A 209 -13.92 -31.48 -6.98
CA GLU A 209 -12.62 -31.87 -6.46
C GLU A 209 -12.72 -33.03 -5.48
N LEU A 210 -13.68 -33.01 -4.56
CA LEU A 210 -13.94 -34.10 -3.61
C LEU A 210 -14.24 -35.42 -4.34
N ARG A 211 -15.02 -35.40 -5.43
CA ARG A 211 -15.27 -36.61 -6.23
C ARG A 211 -13.99 -37.16 -6.83
N TYR A 212 -13.13 -36.30 -7.39
CA TYR A 212 -11.85 -36.69 -7.97
C TYR A 212 -10.89 -37.26 -6.91
N LEU A 213 -10.78 -36.60 -5.76
CA LEU A 213 -9.96 -37.07 -4.63
C LEU A 213 -10.44 -38.42 -4.10
N LYS A 214 -11.76 -38.63 -4.01
CA LYS A 214 -12.34 -39.92 -3.62
C LYS A 214 -11.95 -41.03 -4.59
N GLN A 215 -12.06 -40.77 -5.90
CA GLN A 215 -11.67 -41.74 -6.93
C GLN A 215 -10.16 -42.05 -6.87
N ASN A 216 -9.31 -41.06 -6.63
CA ASN A 216 -7.87 -41.27 -6.47
C ASN A 216 -7.54 -42.08 -5.22
N LYS A 217 -8.25 -41.84 -4.11
CA LYS A 217 -8.10 -42.65 -2.88
C LYS A 217 -8.47 -44.12 -3.15
N GLU A 218 -9.59 -44.37 -3.82
CA GLU A 218 -10.03 -45.73 -4.17
C GLU A 218 -9.00 -46.44 -5.08
N LYS A 219 -8.48 -45.77 -6.11
CA LYS A 219 -7.41 -46.30 -6.96
C LYS A 219 -6.13 -46.59 -6.18
N ALA A 220 -5.71 -45.67 -5.30
CA ALA A 220 -4.52 -45.87 -4.48
C ALA A 220 -4.67 -47.04 -3.50
N GLN A 221 -5.89 -47.30 -3.03
CA GLN A 221 -6.19 -48.47 -2.19
C GLN A 221 -6.13 -49.77 -3.00
N GLN A 222 -6.72 -49.82 -4.19
CA GLN A 222 -6.65 -50.97 -5.09
C GLN A 222 -5.21 -51.33 -5.47
N ILE A 223 -4.38 -50.34 -5.77
CA ILE A 223 -2.96 -50.54 -6.07
C ILE A 223 -2.23 -51.12 -4.86
N ARG A 224 -2.49 -50.60 -3.64
CA ARG A 224 -1.90 -51.13 -2.40
C ARG A 224 -2.27 -52.58 -2.15
N GLU A 225 -3.54 -52.94 -2.31
CA GLU A 225 -4.00 -54.33 -2.18
C GLU A 225 -3.36 -55.25 -3.22
N THR A 226 -3.20 -54.76 -4.46
CA THR A 226 -2.51 -55.50 -5.53
C THR A 226 -1.04 -55.74 -5.21
N VAL A 227 -0.33 -54.72 -4.73
CA VAL A 227 1.08 -54.83 -4.33
C VAL A 227 1.23 -55.85 -3.20
N ALA A 228 0.43 -55.74 -2.14
CA ALA A 228 0.47 -56.68 -1.02
C ALA A 228 0.21 -58.13 -1.47
N THR A 229 -0.75 -58.34 -2.37
CA THR A 229 -1.03 -59.66 -2.94
C THR A 229 0.14 -60.19 -3.76
N LYS A 230 0.78 -59.34 -4.57
CA LYS A 230 1.93 -59.71 -5.41
C LYS A 230 3.17 -60.00 -4.58
N GLU A 231 3.41 -59.25 -3.50
CA GLU A 231 4.49 -59.53 -2.54
C GLU A 231 4.31 -60.88 -1.85
N ALA A 232 3.08 -61.21 -1.44
CA ALA A 232 2.77 -62.52 -0.88
C ALA A 232 3.01 -63.66 -1.90
N GLN A 233 2.61 -63.48 -3.16
CA GLN A 233 2.88 -64.44 -4.24
C GLN A 233 4.38 -64.60 -4.50
N LEU A 234 5.14 -63.50 -4.47
CA LEU A 234 6.60 -63.51 -4.64
C LEU A 234 7.28 -64.29 -3.53
N MET A 235 6.89 -64.07 -2.27
CA MET A 235 7.43 -64.84 -1.13
C MET A 235 7.15 -66.32 -1.28
N ALA A 236 5.90 -66.71 -1.57
CA ALA A 236 5.55 -68.12 -1.78
C ALA A 236 6.33 -68.76 -2.94
N SER A 237 6.56 -68.01 -4.02
CA SER A 237 7.38 -68.49 -5.15
C SER A 237 8.85 -68.65 -4.76
N ARG A 238 9.41 -67.72 -3.96
CA ARG A 238 10.79 -67.84 -3.46
C ARG A 238 10.96 -69.06 -2.56
N ASP A 239 10.01 -69.28 -1.65
CA ASP A 239 10.01 -70.46 -0.78
C ASP A 239 9.94 -71.76 -1.60
N SER A 240 9.13 -71.77 -2.67
CA SER A 240 9.04 -72.92 -3.57
C SER A 240 10.35 -73.18 -4.34
N VAL A 241 11.01 -72.11 -4.81
CA VAL A 241 12.33 -72.22 -5.47
C VAL A 241 13.36 -72.79 -4.49
N GLN A 242 13.42 -72.25 -3.26
CA GLN A 242 14.33 -72.75 -2.23
C GLN A 242 14.10 -74.23 -1.94
N GLN A 243 12.84 -74.65 -1.79
CA GLN A 243 12.51 -76.06 -1.57
C GLN A 243 12.93 -76.96 -2.74
N ILE A 244 12.87 -76.47 -3.98
CA ILE A 244 13.33 -77.23 -5.15
C ILE A 244 14.86 -77.31 -5.16
N GLU A 245 15.56 -76.19 -4.90
CA GLU A 245 17.02 -76.15 -4.80
C GLU A 245 17.53 -77.10 -3.71
N ASP A 246 16.91 -77.10 -2.53
CA ASP A 246 17.24 -78.01 -1.41
C ASP A 246 17.06 -79.49 -1.79
N ARG A 247 16.19 -79.81 -2.77
CA ARG A 247 15.99 -81.16 -3.32
C ARG A 247 16.97 -81.51 -4.44
N ILE A 248 17.48 -80.53 -5.17
CA ILE A 248 18.46 -80.73 -6.25
C ILE A 248 19.82 -81.12 -5.66
N THR A 249 20.27 -80.43 -4.60
CA THR A 249 21.57 -80.68 -3.98
C THR A 249 21.84 -82.15 -3.60
N PRO A 250 20.92 -82.89 -2.93
CA PRO A 250 21.15 -84.30 -2.64
C PRO A 250 21.15 -85.18 -3.90
N LEU A 251 20.38 -84.82 -4.93
CA LEU A 251 20.38 -85.55 -6.20
C LEU A 251 21.69 -85.36 -6.96
N GLU A 252 22.25 -84.15 -6.99
CA GLU A 252 23.58 -83.88 -7.56
C GLU A 252 24.67 -84.66 -6.80
N ASN A 253 24.61 -84.67 -5.47
CA ASN A 253 25.53 -85.47 -4.65
C ASN A 253 25.41 -86.97 -4.94
N GLN A 254 24.19 -87.50 -5.11
CA GLN A 254 23.99 -88.89 -5.52
C GLN A 254 24.52 -89.16 -6.93
N LEU A 255 24.33 -88.24 -7.86
CA LEU A 255 24.78 -88.37 -9.23
C LEU A 255 26.32 -88.40 -9.30
N THR A 256 27.00 -87.54 -8.55
CA THR A 256 28.47 -87.57 -8.42
C THR A 256 29.00 -88.85 -7.76
N ASP A 257 28.32 -89.36 -6.72
CA ASP A 257 28.69 -90.65 -6.12
C ASP A 257 28.51 -91.83 -7.10
N ILE A 258 27.42 -91.84 -7.88
CA ILE A 258 27.21 -92.83 -8.94
C ILE A 258 28.30 -92.72 -10.01
N ASP A 259 28.63 -91.51 -10.47
CA ASP A 259 29.62 -91.29 -11.53
C ASP A 259 31.03 -91.70 -11.08
N THR A 260 31.40 -91.42 -9.83
CA THR A 260 32.67 -91.90 -9.25
C THR A 260 32.70 -93.43 -9.11
N LYS A 261 31.59 -94.07 -8.74
CA LYS A 261 31.47 -95.54 -8.73
C LYS A 261 31.58 -96.11 -10.14
N LEU A 262 30.92 -95.51 -11.13
CA LEU A 262 31.00 -95.90 -12.54
C LEU A 262 32.45 -95.81 -13.05
N GLY A 263 33.15 -94.73 -12.73
CA GLY A 263 34.56 -94.56 -13.07
C GLY A 263 35.46 -95.63 -12.45
N LYS A 264 35.17 -96.10 -11.21
CA LYS A 264 35.87 -97.24 -10.60
C LYS A 264 35.56 -98.55 -11.31
N VAL A 265 34.30 -98.80 -11.67
CA VAL A 265 33.88 -100.00 -12.40
C VAL A 265 34.53 -100.05 -13.78
N MET A 266 34.55 -98.93 -14.52
CA MET A 266 35.24 -98.84 -15.81
C MET A 266 36.74 -99.13 -15.71
N LYS A 267 37.41 -98.67 -14.65
CA LYS A 267 38.81 -99.01 -14.39
C LYS A 267 39.00 -100.50 -14.17
N LEU A 268 38.18 -101.11 -13.31
CA LEU A 268 38.22 -102.55 -13.05
C LEU A 268 37.93 -103.37 -14.30
N ASP A 269 36.96 -102.98 -15.14
CA ASP A 269 36.64 -103.65 -16.41
C ASP A 269 37.82 -103.57 -17.39
N ASN A 270 38.48 -102.42 -17.49
CA ASN A 270 39.69 -102.26 -18.29
C ASN A 270 40.85 -103.13 -17.76
N ASP A 271 41.03 -103.19 -16.44
CA ASP A 271 42.05 -104.03 -15.80
C ASP A 271 41.78 -105.52 -16.05
N ILE A 272 40.52 -105.96 -15.94
CA ILE A 272 40.10 -107.34 -16.26
C ILE A 272 40.39 -107.66 -17.72
N LYS A 273 39.99 -106.80 -18.66
CA LYS A 273 40.27 -106.99 -20.10
C LYS A 273 41.77 -107.06 -20.38
N ALA A 274 42.57 -106.21 -19.73
CA ALA A 274 44.02 -106.22 -19.86
C ALA A 274 44.63 -107.54 -19.33
N LEU A 275 44.16 -108.01 -18.17
CA LEU A 275 44.61 -109.27 -17.58
C LEU A 275 44.16 -110.50 -18.39
N GLU A 276 42.94 -110.51 -18.92
CA GLU A 276 42.45 -111.57 -19.81
C GLU A 276 43.23 -111.63 -21.12
N SER A 277 43.50 -110.47 -21.73
CA SER A 277 44.35 -110.37 -22.91
C SER A 277 45.75 -110.92 -22.63
N ARG A 278 46.35 -110.51 -21.49
CA ARG A 278 47.67 -111.01 -21.05
C ARG A 278 47.66 -112.51 -20.78
N LYS A 279 46.59 -113.04 -20.19
CA LYS A 279 46.42 -114.48 -19.96
C LYS A 279 46.37 -115.24 -21.28
N LYS A 280 45.54 -114.79 -22.24
CA LYS A 280 45.45 -115.40 -23.58
C LYS A 280 46.79 -115.36 -24.31
N GLN A 281 47.49 -114.22 -24.24
CA GLN A 281 48.82 -114.07 -24.80
C GLN A 281 49.78 -115.10 -24.18
N MET A 282 49.85 -115.20 -22.86
CA MET A 282 50.72 -116.18 -22.19
C MET A 282 50.35 -117.64 -22.48
N GLU A 283 49.06 -117.96 -22.57
CA GLU A 283 48.60 -119.30 -22.95
C GLU A 283 48.99 -119.64 -24.39
N GLN A 284 48.92 -118.65 -25.29
CA GLN A 284 49.31 -118.80 -26.69
C GLN A 284 50.84 -118.87 -26.84
N ASP A 285 51.59 -118.05 -26.11
CA ASP A 285 53.06 -118.09 -26.06
C ASP A 285 53.55 -119.44 -25.48
N ASN A 286 52.90 -119.98 -24.44
CA ASN A 286 53.20 -121.33 -23.92
C ASN A 286 52.91 -122.42 -24.94
N LYS A 287 51.79 -122.30 -25.67
CA LYS A 287 51.41 -123.26 -26.71
C LYS A 287 52.39 -123.21 -27.89
N GLU A 288 52.78 -122.01 -28.31
CA GLU A 288 53.81 -121.80 -29.32
C GLU A 288 55.17 -122.31 -28.81
N LEU A 289 55.55 -122.10 -27.55
CA LEU A 289 56.79 -122.65 -26.99
C LEU A 289 56.78 -124.20 -26.95
N GLU A 290 55.63 -124.82 -26.66
CA GLU A 290 55.47 -126.28 -26.70
C GLU A 290 55.45 -126.84 -28.14
N GLU A 291 54.84 -126.13 -29.10
CA GLU A 291 54.69 -126.57 -30.50
C GLU A 291 55.91 -126.21 -31.38
N THR A 292 56.71 -125.19 -31.03
CA THR A 292 57.85 -124.70 -31.83
C THR A 292 59.21 -125.14 -31.30
N MET A 293 59.26 -125.87 -30.17
CA MET A 293 60.50 -126.50 -29.67
C MET A 293 60.86 -127.76 -30.50
N GLU A 294 61.20 -127.57 -31.78
CA GLU A 294 61.70 -128.65 -32.66
C GLU A 294 63.22 -128.64 -32.86
N GLN A 295 63.95 -127.59 -32.45
CA GLN A 295 65.42 -127.58 -32.46
C GLN A 295 66.02 -126.87 -31.25
N VAL A 296 66.68 -127.65 -30.38
CA VAL A 296 67.67 -127.15 -29.42
C VAL A 296 68.86 -126.65 -30.23
N PHE A 297 69.25 -125.38 -30.02
CA PHE A 297 70.44 -124.81 -30.63
C PHE A 297 71.68 -125.62 -30.24
N GLN A 298 72.23 -126.39 -31.18
CA GLN A 298 73.47 -127.14 -31.00
C GLN A 298 74.64 -126.35 -31.61
N GLY A 299 75.23 -125.48 -30.79
CA GLY A 299 76.41 -124.68 -31.11
C GLY A 299 77.00 -124.10 -29.83
N SER A 300 78.27 -123.64 -29.86
CA SER A 300 78.89 -123.05 -28.66
C SER A 300 78.30 -121.66 -28.36
N ASP A 301 78.27 -121.29 -27.07
CA ASP A 301 77.73 -120.03 -26.55
C ASP A 301 78.24 -118.78 -27.29
N GLU A 302 79.47 -118.84 -27.81
CA GLU A 302 80.10 -117.73 -28.55
C GLU A 302 79.44 -117.46 -29.91
N GLN A 303 78.91 -118.48 -30.59
CA GLN A 303 78.20 -118.32 -31.87
C GLN A 303 76.76 -117.81 -31.67
N LEU A 304 76.13 -118.15 -30.55
CA LEU A 304 74.82 -117.63 -30.14
C LEU A 304 74.91 -116.15 -29.75
N GLN A 305 76.01 -115.76 -29.09
CA GLN A 305 76.27 -114.40 -28.64
C GLN A 305 76.43 -113.41 -29.82
N ASP A 306 77.01 -113.82 -30.94
CA ASP A 306 77.25 -112.95 -32.11
C ASP A 306 75.97 -112.70 -32.93
N VAL A 307 75.13 -113.74 -33.08
CA VAL A 307 73.79 -113.62 -33.69
C VAL A 307 72.86 -112.78 -32.79
N TYR A 308 72.95 -112.96 -31.47
CA TYR A 308 72.22 -112.17 -30.47
C TYR A 308 72.63 -110.69 -30.48
N GLN A 309 73.93 -110.40 -30.59
CA GLN A 309 74.42 -109.01 -30.67
C GLN A 309 74.03 -108.31 -31.97
N ASN A 310 74.02 -109.01 -33.11
CA ASN A 310 73.54 -108.45 -34.38
C ASN A 310 72.02 -108.20 -34.36
N HIS A 311 71.24 -109.08 -33.73
CA HIS A 311 69.80 -108.87 -33.55
C HIS A 311 69.50 -107.72 -32.57
N GLN A 312 70.23 -107.62 -31.46
CA GLN A 312 70.10 -106.49 -30.51
C GLN A 312 70.39 -105.13 -31.15
N ARG A 313 71.30 -105.05 -32.14
CA ARG A 313 71.54 -103.81 -32.89
C ARG A 313 70.34 -103.42 -33.74
N THR A 314 69.68 -104.37 -34.40
CA THR A 314 68.47 -104.11 -35.19
C THR A 314 67.28 -103.71 -34.31
N VAL A 315 67.12 -104.37 -33.15
CA VAL A 315 66.09 -104.05 -32.16
C VAL A 315 66.28 -102.63 -31.60
N LYS A 316 67.49 -102.26 -31.16
CA LYS A 316 67.80 -100.90 -30.69
C LYS A 316 67.54 -99.84 -31.76
N GLN A 317 67.70 -100.15 -33.04
CA GLN A 317 67.43 -99.22 -34.14
C GLN A 317 65.92 -99.04 -34.39
N LYS A 318 65.12 -100.12 -34.24
CA LYS A 318 63.65 -100.04 -34.34
C LYS A 318 63.01 -99.40 -33.10
N GLU A 319 63.51 -99.67 -31.90
CA GLU A 319 63.05 -99.01 -30.67
C GLU A 319 63.32 -97.49 -30.70
N ARG A 320 64.48 -97.06 -31.22
CA ARG A 320 64.75 -95.64 -31.46
C ARG A 320 63.76 -95.04 -32.46
N ARG A 321 63.49 -95.70 -33.59
CA ARG A 321 62.46 -95.25 -34.55
C ARG A 321 61.06 -95.19 -33.95
N LEU A 322 60.70 -96.12 -33.07
CA LEU A 322 59.39 -96.15 -32.43
C LEU A 322 59.23 -95.04 -31.40
N ALA A 323 60.29 -94.78 -30.61
CA ALA A 323 60.34 -93.65 -29.68
C ALA A 323 60.31 -92.29 -30.41
N ASP A 324 61.00 -92.18 -31.54
CA ASP A 324 60.96 -90.98 -32.39
C ASP A 324 59.56 -90.78 -32.98
N ASN A 325 58.91 -91.84 -33.49
CA ASN A 325 57.54 -91.76 -34.00
C ASN A 325 56.50 -91.45 -32.91
N GLN A 326 56.66 -91.97 -31.68
CA GLN A 326 55.80 -91.60 -30.55
C GLN A 326 55.97 -90.14 -30.14
N LYS A 327 57.22 -89.64 -30.14
CA LYS A 327 57.47 -88.20 -29.92
C LYS A 327 56.84 -87.35 -31.00
N GLU A 328 56.90 -87.75 -32.26
CA GLU A 328 56.24 -87.03 -33.36
C GLU A 328 54.70 -87.11 -33.25
N LEU A 329 54.13 -88.24 -32.83
CA LEU A 329 52.69 -88.37 -32.58
C LEU A 329 52.23 -87.48 -31.42
N GLU A 330 52.99 -87.44 -30.31
CA GLU A 330 52.69 -86.53 -29.20
C GLU A 330 52.84 -85.06 -29.59
N LYS A 331 53.86 -84.70 -30.37
CA LYS A 331 54.01 -83.35 -30.91
C LYS A 331 52.82 -82.98 -31.80
N ALA A 332 52.43 -83.87 -32.71
CA ALA A 332 51.26 -83.67 -33.56
C ALA A 332 49.96 -83.56 -32.75
N GLY A 333 49.79 -84.35 -31.68
CA GLY A 333 48.65 -84.29 -30.77
C GLY A 333 48.59 -82.97 -29.99
N ARG A 334 49.72 -82.50 -29.46
CA ARG A 334 49.83 -81.19 -28.80
C ARG A 334 49.54 -80.05 -29.78
N GLU A 335 50.03 -80.16 -31.01
CA GLU A 335 49.76 -79.18 -32.06
C GLU A 335 48.30 -79.17 -32.48
N CYS A 336 47.64 -80.33 -32.56
CA CYS A 336 46.20 -80.43 -32.82
C CYS A 336 45.37 -79.78 -31.69
N GLN A 337 45.74 -80.00 -30.43
CA GLN A 337 45.10 -79.33 -29.29
C GLN A 337 45.33 -77.81 -29.32
N ARG A 338 46.55 -77.36 -29.66
CA ARG A 338 46.87 -75.93 -29.82
C ARG A 338 46.02 -75.30 -30.92
N LEU A 339 45.94 -75.94 -32.10
CA LEU A 339 45.14 -75.47 -33.23
C LEU A 339 43.64 -75.46 -32.90
N ASN A 340 43.13 -76.42 -32.12
CA ASN A 340 41.73 -76.41 -31.66
C ASN A 340 41.43 -75.26 -30.70
N ARG A 341 42.37 -74.90 -29.80
CA ARG A 341 42.24 -73.71 -28.95
C ARG A 341 42.22 -72.44 -29.80
N VAL A 342 43.18 -72.30 -30.73
CA VAL A 342 43.22 -71.17 -31.66
C VAL A 342 41.94 -71.07 -32.48
N LYS A 343 41.39 -72.20 -32.95
CA LYS A 343 40.10 -72.23 -33.66
C LYS A 343 38.94 -71.75 -32.78
N ALA A 344 38.90 -72.17 -31.51
CA ALA A 344 37.86 -71.72 -30.57
C ALA A 344 37.95 -70.21 -30.32
N ASP A 345 39.17 -69.68 -30.10
CA ASP A 345 39.41 -68.25 -29.90
C ASP A 345 39.01 -67.44 -31.14
N LEU A 346 39.38 -67.91 -32.35
CA LEU A 346 38.98 -67.28 -33.61
C LEU A 346 37.46 -67.31 -33.85
N LEU A 347 36.75 -68.35 -33.40
CA LEU A 347 35.29 -68.42 -33.49
C LEU A 347 34.61 -67.41 -32.55
N VAL A 348 35.16 -67.22 -31.34
CA VAL A 348 34.69 -66.18 -30.40
C VAL A 348 34.91 -64.79 -30.99
N GLU A 349 36.10 -64.54 -31.54
CA GLU A 349 36.40 -63.26 -32.21
C GLU A 349 35.52 -63.02 -33.44
N GLN A 350 35.24 -64.05 -34.24
CA GLN A 350 34.29 -63.95 -35.36
C GLN A 350 32.88 -63.57 -34.86
N GLY A 351 32.43 -64.17 -33.76
CA GLY A 351 31.14 -63.83 -33.14
C GLY A 351 31.10 -62.39 -32.66
N ARG A 352 32.17 -61.92 -32.00
CA ARG A 352 32.31 -60.53 -31.53
C ARG A 352 32.28 -59.54 -32.68
N LEU A 353 33.08 -59.77 -33.73
CA LEU A 353 33.15 -58.89 -34.90
C LEU A 353 31.83 -58.86 -35.69
N ARG A 354 31.08 -59.98 -35.76
CA ARG A 354 29.74 -60.00 -36.35
C ARG A 354 28.75 -59.16 -35.57
N LEU A 355 28.72 -59.30 -34.25
CA LEU A 355 27.85 -58.49 -33.38
C LEU A 355 28.15 -56.99 -33.52
N GLU A 356 29.44 -56.64 -33.60
CA GLU A 356 29.88 -55.26 -33.78
C GLU A 356 29.50 -54.70 -35.16
N ALA A 357 29.59 -55.52 -36.21
CA ALA A 357 29.12 -55.17 -37.56
C ALA A 357 27.59 -54.96 -37.61
N ASP A 358 26.81 -55.87 -37.00
CA ASP A 358 25.35 -55.75 -36.92
C ASP A 358 24.95 -54.47 -36.16
N ARG A 359 25.61 -54.20 -35.03
CA ARG A 359 25.38 -52.98 -34.24
C ARG A 359 25.76 -51.72 -35.01
N HIS A 360 26.83 -51.75 -35.80
CA HIS A 360 27.21 -50.64 -36.66
C HIS A 360 26.15 -50.37 -37.74
N MET A 361 25.57 -51.42 -38.32
CA MET A 361 24.51 -51.31 -39.31
C MET A 361 23.21 -50.73 -38.71
N ASP A 362 22.83 -51.16 -37.50
CA ASP A 362 21.70 -50.58 -36.75
C ASP A 362 21.92 -49.09 -36.44
N ASN A 363 23.15 -48.71 -36.08
CA ASN A 363 23.51 -47.32 -35.82
C ASN A 363 23.38 -46.46 -37.10
N ILE A 364 23.81 -46.95 -38.26
CA ILE A 364 23.65 -46.27 -39.55
C ILE A 364 22.16 -46.08 -39.87
N MET A 365 21.35 -47.13 -39.71
CA MET A 365 19.89 -47.06 -39.93
C MET A 365 19.23 -46.05 -38.99
N THR A 366 19.66 -45.99 -37.73
CA THR A 366 19.14 -45.05 -36.73
C THR A 366 19.54 -43.61 -37.03
N ARG A 367 20.80 -43.38 -37.44
CA ARG A 367 21.30 -42.07 -37.87
C ARG A 367 20.52 -41.56 -39.08
N ASP A 368 20.37 -42.37 -40.11
CA ASP A 368 19.68 -41.98 -41.35
C ASP A 368 18.16 -41.84 -41.14
N THR A 369 17.64 -42.67 -40.23
CA THR A 369 16.50 -42.42 -39.33
C THR A 369 16.21 -40.95 -39.01
N GLN A 370 17.06 -40.47 -38.11
CA GLN A 370 16.99 -39.17 -37.47
C GLN A 370 17.24 -38.02 -38.44
N VAL A 371 18.24 -38.14 -39.32
CA VAL A 371 18.57 -37.13 -40.32
C VAL A 371 17.37 -36.82 -41.20
N ARG A 372 16.67 -37.85 -41.70
CA ARG A 372 15.46 -37.66 -42.52
C ARG A 372 14.30 -37.01 -41.75
N SER A 373 14.10 -37.42 -40.50
CA SER A 373 13.03 -36.85 -39.67
C SER A 373 13.27 -35.37 -39.37
N LEU A 374 14.52 -35.02 -39.07
CA LEU A 374 14.91 -33.66 -38.72
C LEU A 374 15.00 -32.76 -39.96
N SER A 375 15.47 -33.27 -41.10
CA SER A 375 15.45 -32.55 -42.37
C SER A 375 14.02 -32.22 -42.79
N SER A 376 13.08 -33.16 -42.67
CA SER A 376 11.66 -32.94 -42.97
C SER A 376 11.05 -31.89 -42.04
N TYR A 377 11.35 -31.95 -40.74
CA TYR A 377 10.89 -30.95 -39.78
C TYR A 377 11.42 -29.54 -40.06
N LEU A 378 12.69 -29.43 -40.47
CA LEU A 378 13.35 -28.15 -40.76
C LEU A 378 13.14 -27.68 -42.21
N GLY A 379 12.46 -28.44 -43.06
CA GLY A 379 12.27 -28.12 -44.47
C GLY A 379 13.55 -28.14 -45.30
N LEU A 380 14.55 -28.94 -44.91
CA LEU A 380 15.82 -29.08 -45.62
C LEU A 380 15.69 -30.09 -46.77
N GLU A 381 15.91 -29.63 -48.00
CA GLU A 381 15.88 -30.47 -49.19
C GLU A 381 17.15 -31.32 -49.37
N GLY A 382 17.01 -32.52 -49.96
CA GLY A 382 18.14 -33.39 -50.29
C GLY A 382 18.42 -34.56 -49.33
N TYR A 383 17.56 -34.77 -48.32
CA TYR A 383 17.74 -35.75 -47.25
C TYR A 383 16.60 -36.79 -47.16
N ASP A 384 15.87 -37.03 -48.24
CA ASP A 384 14.68 -37.89 -48.22
C ASP A 384 14.98 -39.38 -48.40
N ARG A 385 16.14 -39.72 -48.97
CA ARG A 385 16.51 -41.09 -49.35
C ARG A 385 17.78 -41.54 -48.63
N PRO A 386 17.69 -42.43 -47.63
CA PRO A 386 18.84 -43.12 -47.06
C PRO A 386 19.39 -44.21 -48.02
N PRO A 387 20.62 -44.73 -47.81
CA PRO A 387 21.58 -44.29 -46.81
C PRO A 387 22.30 -42.99 -47.20
N PHE A 388 22.69 -42.19 -46.21
CA PHE A 388 23.39 -40.93 -46.47
C PHE A 388 24.90 -41.13 -46.54
N SER A 389 25.53 -40.53 -47.55
CA SER A 389 26.98 -40.41 -47.64
C SER A 389 27.53 -39.42 -46.60
N ASP A 390 28.81 -39.57 -46.23
CA ASP A 390 29.46 -38.67 -45.27
C ASP A 390 29.39 -37.20 -45.71
N LEU A 391 29.52 -36.93 -47.02
CA LEU A 391 29.37 -35.59 -47.58
C LEU A 391 27.95 -35.02 -47.37
N GLN A 392 26.91 -35.85 -47.50
CA GLN A 392 25.53 -35.43 -47.23
C GLN A 392 25.34 -35.15 -45.74
N LEU A 393 25.93 -35.93 -44.84
CA LEU A 393 25.84 -35.73 -43.40
C LEU A 393 26.56 -34.47 -42.95
N ASP A 394 27.74 -34.18 -43.49
CA ASP A 394 28.47 -32.95 -43.23
C ASP A 394 27.69 -31.73 -43.73
N SER A 395 27.11 -31.84 -44.94
CA SER A 395 26.24 -30.79 -45.45
C SER A 395 24.98 -30.62 -44.59
N PHE A 396 24.41 -31.71 -44.07
CA PHE A 396 23.24 -31.66 -43.19
C PHE A 396 23.57 -30.94 -41.89
N HIS A 397 24.69 -31.32 -41.24
CA HIS A 397 25.17 -30.66 -40.04
C HIS A 397 25.41 -29.16 -40.27
N ARG A 398 26.02 -28.79 -41.40
CA ARG A 398 26.23 -27.39 -41.76
C ARG A 398 24.90 -26.65 -41.92
N HIS A 399 23.95 -27.18 -42.70
CA HIS A 399 22.64 -26.55 -42.90
C HIS A 399 21.84 -26.39 -41.61
N VAL A 400 21.83 -27.40 -40.74
CA VAL A 400 21.18 -27.32 -39.42
C VAL A 400 21.84 -26.27 -38.54
N THR A 401 23.18 -26.20 -38.55
CA THR A 401 23.95 -25.22 -37.77
C THR A 401 23.70 -23.79 -38.26
N GLU A 402 23.71 -23.57 -39.58
CA GLU A 402 23.39 -22.28 -40.19
C GLU A 402 21.96 -21.84 -39.84
N ARG A 403 20.98 -22.75 -39.94
CA ARG A 403 19.59 -22.44 -39.59
C ARG A 403 19.45 -22.10 -38.10
N LEU A 404 20.11 -22.85 -37.22
CA LEU A 404 20.11 -22.58 -35.80
C LEU A 404 20.70 -21.20 -35.48
N GLU A 405 21.80 -20.83 -36.15
CA GLU A 405 22.45 -19.54 -35.93
C GLU A 405 21.60 -18.37 -36.43
N GLN A 406 20.94 -18.52 -37.59
CA GLN A 406 19.94 -17.55 -38.08
C GLN A 406 18.80 -17.35 -37.07
N GLU A 407 18.21 -18.43 -36.54
CA GLU A 407 17.14 -18.34 -35.55
C GLU A 407 17.63 -17.66 -34.26
N LYS A 408 18.84 -17.97 -33.77
CA LYS A 408 19.44 -17.26 -32.62
C LYS A 408 19.63 -15.78 -32.89
N GLU A 409 20.09 -15.40 -34.08
CA GLU A 409 20.31 -14.00 -34.44
C GLU A 409 18.98 -13.24 -34.51
N THR A 410 17.93 -13.82 -35.10
CA THR A 410 16.59 -13.22 -35.12
C THR A 410 16.02 -13.04 -33.72
N VAL A 411 16.19 -14.03 -32.82
CA VAL A 411 15.80 -13.91 -31.41
C VAL A 411 16.56 -12.78 -30.73
N SER A 412 17.87 -12.69 -30.94
CA SER A 412 18.72 -11.62 -30.38
C SER A 412 18.27 -10.23 -30.85
N GLN A 413 17.99 -10.07 -32.15
CA GLN A 413 17.49 -8.81 -32.73
C GLN A 413 16.14 -8.41 -32.13
N VAL A 414 15.19 -9.35 -32.03
CA VAL A 414 13.87 -9.09 -31.43
C VAL A 414 14.00 -8.72 -29.95
N MET A 415 14.89 -9.40 -29.20
CA MET A 415 15.15 -9.06 -27.79
C MET A 415 15.75 -7.65 -27.65
N ALA A 416 16.69 -7.27 -28.51
CA ALA A 416 17.28 -5.93 -28.52
C ALA A 416 16.23 -4.85 -28.82
N GLU A 417 15.37 -5.06 -29.82
CA GLU A 417 14.28 -4.13 -30.13
C GLU A 417 13.28 -3.97 -28.98
N LEU A 418 12.95 -5.08 -28.29
CA LEU A 418 12.05 -5.05 -27.14
C LEU A 418 12.68 -4.31 -25.96
N GLN A 419 13.96 -4.54 -25.69
CA GLN A 419 14.71 -3.80 -24.66
C GLN A 419 14.76 -2.30 -24.97
N GLU A 420 15.00 -1.91 -26.23
CA GLU A 420 15.02 -0.50 -26.62
C GLU A 420 13.65 0.15 -26.44
N LYS A 421 12.57 -0.55 -26.84
CA LYS A 421 11.18 -0.09 -26.63
C LYS A 421 10.85 0.03 -25.14
N GLU A 422 11.27 -0.91 -24.32
CA GLU A 422 11.11 -0.88 -22.86
C GLU A 422 11.83 0.32 -22.26
N GLN A 423 13.10 0.55 -22.63
CA GLN A 423 13.89 1.67 -22.13
C GLN A 423 13.29 3.03 -22.52
N ARG A 424 12.77 3.16 -23.75
CA ARG A 424 12.04 4.37 -24.20
C ARG A 424 10.76 4.59 -23.38
N LYS A 425 10.03 3.53 -23.05
CA LYS A 425 8.82 3.63 -22.19
C LYS A 425 9.19 4.01 -20.76
N GLN A 426 10.27 3.44 -20.22
CA GLN A 426 10.76 3.77 -18.88
C GLN A 426 11.20 5.24 -18.79
N GLN A 427 11.95 5.74 -19.77
CA GLN A 427 12.30 7.17 -19.84
C GLN A 427 11.06 8.07 -19.86
N SER A 428 10.04 7.71 -20.65
CA SER A 428 8.79 8.47 -20.68
C SER A 428 8.04 8.45 -19.34
N ILE A 429 8.14 7.36 -18.57
CA ILE A 429 7.55 7.28 -17.23
C ILE A 429 8.30 8.20 -16.27
N ASP A 430 9.63 8.19 -16.31
CA ASP A 430 10.46 9.03 -15.46
C ASP A 430 10.25 10.52 -15.75
N ASP A 431 10.19 10.93 -17.02
CA ASP A 431 9.84 12.29 -17.43
C ASP A 431 8.47 12.75 -16.89
N MET A 432 7.48 11.85 -16.92
CA MET A 432 6.14 12.14 -16.38
C MET A 432 6.16 12.24 -14.85
N ARG A 433 7.01 11.45 -14.19
CA ARG A 433 7.22 11.47 -12.73
C ARG A 433 7.89 12.76 -12.27
N ASP A 434 8.89 13.23 -13.03
CA ASP A 434 9.57 14.50 -12.79
C ASP A 434 8.64 15.69 -13.00
N LYS A 435 7.83 15.68 -14.07
CA LYS A 435 6.79 16.69 -14.29
C LYS A 435 5.77 16.69 -13.15
N LYS A 436 5.32 15.52 -12.71
CA LYS A 436 4.37 15.39 -11.60
C LYS A 436 4.94 15.96 -10.31
N THR A 437 6.15 15.56 -9.91
CA THR A 437 6.79 16.07 -8.69
C THR A 437 7.09 17.57 -8.77
N GLY A 438 7.48 18.08 -9.94
CA GLY A 438 7.63 19.52 -10.19
C GLY A 438 6.32 20.30 -10.03
N LEU A 439 5.21 19.77 -10.55
CA LEU A 439 3.87 20.35 -10.35
C LEU A 439 3.42 20.27 -8.89
N GLU A 440 3.65 19.16 -8.20
CA GLU A 440 3.34 19.01 -6.76
C GLU A 440 4.06 20.05 -5.91
N ARG A 441 5.38 20.24 -6.12
CA ARG A 441 6.17 21.30 -5.46
C ARG A 441 5.66 22.69 -5.79
N THR A 442 5.25 22.93 -7.04
CA THR A 442 4.69 24.22 -7.45
C THR A 442 3.35 24.49 -6.73
N VAL A 443 2.49 23.48 -6.61
CA VAL A 443 1.22 23.58 -5.88
C VAL A 443 1.46 23.86 -4.40
N GLU A 444 2.43 23.18 -3.79
CA GLU A 444 2.82 23.40 -2.38
C GLU A 444 3.33 24.82 -2.17
N LEU A 445 4.27 25.29 -3.00
CA LEU A 445 4.82 26.64 -2.93
C LEU A 445 3.73 27.72 -3.11
N LYS A 446 2.76 27.47 -4.01
CA LYS A 446 1.61 28.37 -4.22
C LYS A 446 0.65 28.35 -3.03
N ARG A 447 0.44 27.21 -2.36
CA ARG A 447 -0.34 27.14 -1.11
C ARG A 447 0.33 27.91 0.02
N ASP A 448 1.65 27.80 0.17
CA ASP A 448 2.40 28.53 1.18
C ASP A 448 2.35 30.04 0.94
N LEU A 449 2.55 30.48 -0.31
CA LEU A 449 2.37 31.87 -0.72
C LEU A 449 0.96 32.38 -0.43
N GLN A 450 -0.06 31.56 -0.72
CA GLN A 450 -1.44 31.89 -0.41
C GLN A 450 -1.67 32.02 1.10
N GLY A 451 -1.09 31.15 1.91
CA GLY A 451 -1.12 31.23 3.38
C GLY A 451 -0.47 32.52 3.89
N LYS A 452 0.70 32.88 3.38
CA LYS A 452 1.38 34.14 3.73
C LYS A 452 0.54 35.37 3.35
N LYS A 453 -0.03 35.39 2.14
CA LYS A 453 -0.90 36.49 1.69
C LYS A 453 -2.20 36.59 2.50
N GLN A 454 -2.76 35.46 2.93
CA GLN A 454 -3.89 35.45 3.86
C GLN A 454 -3.51 36.00 5.23
N GLN A 455 -2.31 35.71 5.72
CA GLN A 455 -1.82 36.28 6.97
C GLN A 455 -1.61 37.78 6.87
N GLU A 456 -0.93 38.27 5.82
CA GLU A 456 -0.77 39.69 5.55
C GLU A 456 -2.13 40.40 5.44
N LEU A 457 -3.12 39.79 4.78
CA LEU A 457 -4.47 40.33 4.71
C LEU A 457 -5.17 40.38 6.08
N ARG A 458 -4.92 39.40 6.96
CA ARG A 458 -5.44 39.45 8.34
C ARG A 458 -4.80 40.57 9.12
N ASP A 459 -3.50 40.76 8.99
CA ASP A 459 -2.76 41.82 9.68
C ASP A 459 -3.19 43.21 9.19
N ILE A 460 -3.35 43.39 7.87
CA ILE A 460 -3.89 44.63 7.28
C ILE A 460 -5.34 44.87 7.72
N ARG A 461 -6.19 43.85 7.78
CA ARG A 461 -7.56 43.99 8.30
C ARG A 461 -7.58 44.37 9.78
N ALA A 462 -6.68 43.82 10.59
CA ALA A 462 -6.55 44.19 11.99
C ALA A 462 -6.08 45.65 12.14
N GLN A 463 -5.18 46.11 11.26
CA GLN A 463 -4.79 47.53 11.20
C GLN A 463 -5.93 48.43 10.75
N LEU A 464 -6.72 48.02 9.75
CA LEU A 464 -7.91 48.75 9.29
C LEU A 464 -8.99 48.83 10.37
N GLN A 465 -9.24 47.75 11.12
CA GLN A 465 -10.17 47.77 12.25
C GLN A 465 -9.70 48.70 13.37
N ARG A 466 -8.39 48.82 13.61
CA ARG A 466 -7.84 49.82 14.54
C ARG A 466 -8.07 51.24 14.02
N LEU A 467 -7.94 51.46 12.72
CA LEU A 467 -8.23 52.74 12.05
C LEU A 467 -9.72 53.10 12.07
N GLU A 468 -10.62 52.14 11.84
CA GLU A 468 -12.06 52.32 12.00
C GLU A 468 -12.42 52.63 13.45
N GLY A 469 -11.78 51.97 14.43
CA GLY A 469 -11.89 52.31 15.84
C GLY A 469 -11.50 53.76 16.13
N SER A 470 -10.42 54.27 15.53
CA SER A 470 -10.07 55.69 15.63
C SER A 470 -11.05 56.63 14.90
N SER A 471 -11.69 56.17 13.82
CA SER A 471 -12.74 56.94 13.13
C SER A 471 -14.02 57.06 13.97
N SER A 472 -14.40 56.01 14.69
CA SER A 472 -15.54 56.06 15.62
C SER A 472 -15.29 57.01 16.80
N ARG A 473 -14.04 57.04 17.31
CA ARG A 473 -13.59 58.02 18.30
C ARG A 473 -13.66 59.46 17.77
N LEU A 474 -13.32 59.66 16.48
CA LEU A 474 -13.43 60.95 15.79
C LEU A 474 -14.89 61.40 15.65
N GLN A 475 -15.80 60.48 15.32
CA GLN A 475 -17.24 60.76 15.22
C GLN A 475 -17.88 61.06 16.59
N GLU A 476 -17.44 60.39 17.66
CA GLU A 476 -17.84 60.72 19.04
C GLU A 476 -17.34 62.12 19.43
N LEU A 477 -16.08 62.46 19.11
CA LEU A 477 -15.52 63.78 19.34
C LEU A 477 -16.24 64.87 18.53
N GLU A 478 -16.62 64.62 17.28
CA GLU A 478 -17.43 65.56 16.47
C GLU A 478 -18.84 65.74 17.04
N SER A 479 -19.45 64.67 17.55
CA SER A 479 -20.75 64.70 18.24
C SER A 479 -20.67 65.51 19.53
N GLU A 480 -19.61 65.31 20.34
CA GLU A 480 -19.37 66.10 21.54
C GLU A 480 -19.10 67.57 21.19
N LEU A 481 -18.31 67.85 20.17
CA LEU A 481 -18.04 69.21 19.69
C LEU A 481 -19.34 69.91 19.28
N ALA A 482 -20.21 69.24 18.50
CA ALA A 482 -21.50 69.78 18.08
C ALA A 482 -22.50 69.95 19.24
N LYS A 483 -22.30 69.25 20.36
CA LYS A 483 -23.08 69.39 21.58
C LYS A 483 -22.58 70.58 22.40
N VAL A 484 -21.27 70.70 22.57
CA VAL A 484 -20.60 71.83 23.22
C VAL A 484 -20.83 73.13 22.43
N GLU A 485 -20.85 73.11 21.10
CA GLU A 485 -21.18 74.27 20.26
C GLU A 485 -22.65 74.70 20.43
N ARG A 486 -23.58 73.74 20.57
CA ARG A 486 -24.99 74.03 20.87
C ARG A 486 -25.17 74.58 22.28
N GLU A 487 -24.48 74.02 23.26
CA GLU A 487 -24.45 74.54 24.62
C GLU A 487 -23.84 75.95 24.65
N LEU A 488 -22.73 76.17 23.97
CA LEU A 488 -22.09 77.49 23.80
C LEU A 488 -23.03 78.49 23.12
N HIS A 489 -23.73 78.09 22.06
CA HIS A 489 -24.68 78.97 21.37
C HIS A 489 -25.90 79.31 22.24
N SER A 490 -26.39 78.35 23.04
CA SER A 490 -27.45 78.59 24.02
C SER A 490 -26.98 79.46 25.19
N THR A 491 -25.71 79.34 25.58
CA THR A 491 -25.10 80.15 26.65
C THR A 491 -24.85 81.58 26.17
N ILE A 492 -24.45 81.77 24.90
CA ILE A 492 -24.29 83.10 24.28
C ILE A 492 -25.65 83.81 24.11
N GLN A 493 -26.73 83.08 23.81
CA GLN A 493 -28.08 83.67 23.71
C GLN A 493 -28.75 83.93 25.06
N SER A 494 -28.34 83.26 26.14
CA SER A 494 -28.83 83.48 27.51
C SER A 494 -27.92 84.39 28.36
N SER A 495 -26.71 84.67 27.89
CA SER A 495 -25.76 85.60 28.49
C SER A 495 -25.93 87.00 27.92
N ASN A 496 -26.39 87.94 28.74
CA ASN A 496 -26.38 89.36 28.43
C ASN A 496 -24.93 89.88 28.50
N VAL A 497 -24.16 89.71 27.42
CA VAL A 497 -22.71 90.00 27.32
C VAL A 497 -22.37 91.45 27.71
N GLU A 498 -23.34 92.37 27.63
CA GLU A 498 -23.20 93.77 28.03
C GLU A 498 -23.25 93.99 29.55
N GLU A 499 -23.96 93.14 30.31
CA GLU A 499 -23.96 93.19 31.79
C GLU A 499 -22.66 92.60 32.37
N LEU A 500 -22.17 91.48 31.82
CA LEU A 500 -20.91 90.87 32.24
C LEU A 500 -19.67 91.73 31.90
N LYS A 501 -19.71 92.52 30.82
CA LYS A 501 -18.65 93.50 30.50
C LYS A 501 -18.59 94.65 31.51
N ASN A 502 -19.75 95.10 32.01
CA ASN A 502 -19.80 96.15 33.03
C ASN A 502 -19.32 95.62 34.38
N GLU A 503 -19.71 94.39 34.75
CA GLU A 503 -19.29 93.75 36.00
C GLU A 503 -17.78 93.43 36.01
N VAL A 504 -17.22 92.96 34.88
CA VAL A 504 -15.75 92.82 34.72
C VAL A 504 -15.04 94.18 34.80
N GLY A 505 -15.63 95.24 34.23
CA GLY A 505 -15.09 96.60 34.32
C GLY A 505 -15.06 97.16 35.75
N GLU A 506 -16.07 96.86 36.57
CA GLU A 506 -16.11 97.22 37.98
C GLU A 506 -15.11 96.41 38.82
N LEU A 507 -15.06 95.09 38.61
CA LEU A 507 -14.10 94.21 39.29
C LEU A 507 -12.64 94.52 38.90
N GLN A 508 -12.37 94.99 37.67
CA GLN A 508 -11.03 95.44 37.28
C GLN A 508 -10.61 96.71 38.04
N ARG A 509 -11.56 97.65 38.27
CA ARG A 509 -11.30 98.87 39.05
C ARG A 509 -11.08 98.54 40.52
N GLU A 510 -11.90 97.67 41.07
CA GLU A 510 -11.76 97.19 42.45
C GLU A 510 -10.43 96.43 42.65
N LYS A 511 -10.01 95.62 41.67
CA LYS A 511 -8.68 95.00 41.66
C LYS A 511 -7.56 96.04 41.66
N THR A 512 -7.65 97.09 40.84
CA THR A 512 -6.61 98.12 40.80
C THR A 512 -6.52 98.93 42.11
N ASP A 513 -7.66 99.14 42.79
CA ASP A 513 -7.71 99.81 44.08
C ASP A 513 -7.18 98.92 45.22
N LEU A 514 -7.47 97.61 45.16
CA LEU A 514 -6.90 96.61 46.06
C LEU A 514 -5.39 96.43 45.82
N ASP A 515 -4.90 96.42 44.58
CA ASP A 515 -3.47 96.39 44.26
C ASP A 515 -2.75 97.66 44.76
N HIS A 516 -3.38 98.84 44.67
CA HIS A 516 -2.84 100.07 45.26
C HIS A 516 -2.81 100.00 46.79
N SER A 517 -3.86 99.45 47.40
CA SER A 517 -3.94 99.24 48.85
C SER A 517 -2.90 98.21 49.32
N GLN A 518 -2.70 97.12 48.58
CA GLN A 518 -1.69 96.12 48.84
C GLN A 518 -0.29 96.69 48.71
N ARG A 519 0.01 97.48 47.66
CA ARG A 519 1.31 98.17 47.54
C ARG A 519 1.57 99.17 48.66
N ARG A 520 0.51 99.81 49.18
CA ARG A 520 0.62 100.70 50.35
C ARG A 520 0.92 99.89 51.62
N LEU A 521 0.22 98.78 51.82
CA LEU A 521 0.44 97.88 52.95
C LEU A 521 1.80 97.17 52.88
N ASP A 522 2.30 96.81 51.69
CA ASP A 522 3.63 96.24 51.49
C ASP A 522 4.73 97.27 51.78
N LYS A 523 4.54 98.53 51.38
CA LYS A 523 5.44 99.63 51.79
C LYS A 523 5.40 99.87 53.30
N GLU A 524 4.22 99.79 53.92
CA GLU A 524 4.10 99.87 55.38
C GLU A 524 4.74 98.66 56.06
N MET A 525 4.66 97.45 55.49
CA MET A 525 5.35 96.24 55.97
C MET A 525 6.86 96.31 55.77
N GLU A 526 7.37 96.88 54.68
CA GLU A 526 8.80 97.16 54.49
C GLU A 526 9.31 98.19 55.51
N MET A 527 8.53 99.26 55.76
CA MET A 527 8.84 100.22 56.83
C MET A 527 8.77 99.58 58.22
N LEU A 528 7.79 98.70 58.48
CA LEU A 528 7.71 97.97 59.75
C LEU A 528 8.88 97.00 59.89
N ASN A 529 9.24 96.24 58.85
CA ASN A 529 10.35 95.30 58.89
C ASN A 529 11.70 95.99 59.04
N THR A 530 11.91 97.16 58.41
CA THR A 530 13.08 98.02 58.65
C THR A 530 13.10 98.59 60.08
N HIS A 531 11.96 99.02 60.62
CA HIS A 531 11.85 99.39 62.03
C HIS A 531 12.09 98.21 62.98
N THR A 532 11.65 97.00 62.61
CA THR A 532 11.82 95.78 63.40
C THR A 532 13.28 95.32 63.36
N THR A 533 13.96 95.35 62.21
CA THR A 533 15.41 95.05 62.11
C THR A 533 16.25 96.12 62.81
N ALA A 534 15.89 97.41 62.70
CA ALA A 534 16.55 98.48 63.46
C ALA A 534 16.33 98.31 64.98
N ARG A 535 15.15 97.86 65.41
CA ARG A 535 14.84 97.54 66.82
C ARG A 535 15.56 96.28 67.30
N THR A 536 15.74 95.27 66.44
CA THR A 536 16.50 94.05 66.76
C THR A 536 18.02 94.33 66.82
N GLN A 537 18.54 95.22 65.97
CA GLN A 537 19.92 95.72 66.06
C GLN A 537 20.13 96.61 67.29
N MET A 538 19.17 97.45 67.66
CA MET A 538 19.20 98.23 68.91
C MET A 538 19.08 97.34 70.16
N ASP A 539 18.27 96.28 70.13
CA ASP A 539 18.14 95.33 71.25
C ASP A 539 19.36 94.42 71.38
N MET A 540 20.05 94.04 70.30
CA MET A 540 21.35 93.36 70.37
C MET A 540 22.45 94.27 70.92
N LEU A 541 22.53 95.53 70.46
CA LEU A 541 23.53 96.49 70.93
C LEU A 541 23.28 96.97 72.38
N ASN A 542 22.02 97.05 72.81
CA ASN A 542 21.67 97.37 74.20
C ASN A 542 21.85 96.16 75.14
N ARG A 543 21.59 94.91 74.68
CA ARG A 543 21.83 93.70 75.49
C ARG A 543 23.32 93.37 75.64
N GLU A 544 24.17 93.74 74.69
CA GLU A 544 25.63 93.54 74.79
C GLU A 544 26.36 94.59 75.64
N LYS A 545 25.79 95.76 75.94
CA LYS A 545 26.46 96.77 76.78
C LYS A 545 25.86 97.00 78.16
N VAL A 546 24.57 96.72 78.39
CA VAL A 546 23.93 96.92 79.71
C VAL A 546 24.09 95.70 80.65
N SER A 547 24.46 94.50 80.18
CA SER A 547 24.46 93.31 81.06
C SER A 547 25.83 92.85 81.59
N LYS A 548 26.91 93.59 81.32
CA LYS A 548 28.06 93.64 82.24
C LYS A 548 27.77 94.67 83.33
N GLN A 549 27.29 94.14 84.47
CA GLN A 549 27.24 94.73 85.81
C GLN A 549 25.94 95.41 86.26
N ARG A 550 25.15 94.59 86.99
CA ARG A 550 24.33 94.89 88.18
C ARG A 550 23.14 95.84 87.98
N GLY A 551 21.93 95.48 88.39
CA GLY A 551 21.43 94.34 89.14
C GLY A 551 19.94 94.57 89.43
N GLU A 552 19.27 93.51 89.91
CA GLU A 552 17.87 93.44 90.38
C GLU A 552 16.79 93.43 89.28
N PHE A 553 15.70 92.69 89.38
CA PHE A 553 15.33 91.39 89.98
C PHE A 553 13.99 91.00 89.28
N PRO A 554 13.34 89.86 89.57
CA PRO A 554 12.79 88.94 88.58
C PRO A 554 11.25 88.99 88.46
N GLU A 555 10.69 88.23 87.51
CA GLU A 555 9.53 87.31 87.66
C GLU A 555 9.05 86.92 86.25
N LYS A 556 9.19 85.65 85.82
CA LYS A 556 8.35 84.47 86.09
C LYS A 556 6.96 84.56 85.43
N GLU A 557 6.79 83.80 84.35
CA GLU A 557 5.72 82.80 84.09
C GLU A 557 5.98 82.23 82.66
N LEU A 558 6.28 80.93 82.41
CA LEU A 558 5.52 79.67 82.64
C LEU A 558 4.07 79.85 82.16
N THR A 559 3.50 79.12 81.19
CA THR A 559 3.48 77.66 80.96
C THR A 559 2.60 77.43 79.71
N SER A 560 3.01 76.64 78.71
CA SER A 560 2.62 75.24 78.46
C SER A 560 1.21 74.97 77.88
N GLY A 561 1.12 73.97 77.00
CA GLY A 561 -0.12 73.22 76.74
C GLY A 561 -0.29 72.86 75.26
N PHE A 562 0.43 71.87 74.73
CA PHE A 562 0.03 70.45 74.60
C PHE A 562 -1.20 70.16 73.70
N ASN A 563 -0.89 69.75 72.47
CA ASN A 563 -1.06 68.40 71.90
C ASN A 563 -2.43 67.76 71.56
N LEU A 564 -2.38 67.10 70.39
CA LEU A 564 -3.02 65.86 69.93
C LEU A 564 -4.50 65.88 69.51
N ASP A 565 -4.74 65.60 68.23
CA ASP A 565 -5.40 64.36 67.71
C ASP A 565 -5.61 64.50 66.18
N ASN A 566 -5.08 63.60 65.33
CA ASN A 566 -5.62 62.31 64.88
C ASN A 566 -6.75 62.38 63.81
N PHE A 567 -6.44 61.72 62.69
CA PHE A 567 -7.25 60.80 61.87
C PHE A 567 -8.36 61.26 60.89
N GLU A 568 -8.18 60.71 59.66
CA GLU A 568 -9.14 60.03 58.76
C GLU A 568 -9.87 60.77 57.61
N LEU A 569 -9.34 60.57 56.37
CA LEU A 569 -9.94 59.94 55.14
C LEU A 569 -11.36 60.34 54.62
N PRO A 570 -11.80 59.94 53.39
CA PRO A 570 -11.13 59.28 52.25
C PRO A 570 -11.43 59.86 50.82
N LEU A 571 -10.64 59.35 49.86
CA LEU A 571 -10.91 58.91 48.45
C LEU A 571 -12.37 58.49 48.06
N PRO A 572 -12.69 58.05 46.80
CA PRO A 572 -11.84 57.82 45.61
C PRO A 572 -12.41 58.23 44.22
N GLY A 573 -11.50 58.25 43.22
CA GLY A 573 -11.58 57.27 42.13
C GLY A 573 -11.70 57.81 40.70
N ILE A 574 -10.59 57.77 39.94
CA ILE A 574 -10.62 57.47 38.50
C ILE A 574 -9.44 56.56 38.17
N LEU A 575 -9.77 55.31 37.87
CA LEU A 575 -9.25 54.56 36.73
C LEU A 575 -10.40 54.49 35.72
#